data_AF-A0AA41VVD4-F1
#
_entry.id   AF-A0AA41VVD4-F1
#
_cell.length_a   1.000
_cell.length_b   1.000
_cell.length_c   1.000
_cell.angle_alpha   90.00
_cell.angle_beta   90.00
_cell.angle_gamma   90.00
#
_symmetry.space_group_name_H-M   'P 1'
#
loop_
_entity.id
_entity.type
_entity.pdbx_description
1 polymer ?
#
loop_
_entity_poly.entity_id
_entity_poly.type
_entity_poly.pdbx_seq_one_letter_code
_entity_poly.pdbx_strand_id
1 'polypeptide(L)'
;ILSVPLLASYALIAKLSGTSLAIVLNCASLLKNIFSVAIITGLFILLNNAVPQSQRGAANGLSMTAMSLFKAFDPAGGGAVFSWSQTRMDVSFLPGNEMVFFILNVVEVIGLLMTFKPFLRLRHQR
;
A
#
# COMPACT_ATOMS: atom_id res chain seq x y z
N ILE A 1 6.81 -0.30 -7.60
CA ILE A 1 8.07 -1.09 -7.55
C ILE A 1 8.88 -0.69 -6.31
N LEU A 2 9.36 0.56 -6.19
CA LEU A 2 10.20 1.00 -5.07
C LEU A 2 9.53 1.02 -3.68
N SER A 3 8.19 1.01 -3.64
CA SER A 3 7.42 0.98 -2.40
C SER A 3 7.51 -0.38 -1.67
N VAL A 4 7.65 -1.48 -2.42
CA VAL A 4 7.80 -2.85 -1.88
C VAL A 4 9.05 -3.01 -1.01
N PRO A 5 10.28 -2.72 -1.49
CA PRO A 5 11.47 -2.83 -0.65
C PRO A 5 11.46 -1.84 0.52
N LEU A 6 10.81 -0.67 0.37
CA LEU A 6 10.64 0.27 1.47
C LEU A 6 9.77 -0.35 2.57
N LEU A 7 8.63 -0.96 2.23
CA LEU A 7 7.79 -1.65 3.20
C LEU A 7 8.50 -2.83 3.87
N ALA A 8 9.23 -3.63 3.08
CA ALA A 8 10.03 -4.74 3.60
C ALA A 8 11.06 -4.28 4.64
N SER A 9 11.66 -3.08 4.44
CA SER A 9 12.66 -2.55 5.37
C SER A 9 12.09 -2.16 6.74
N TYR A 10 10.77 -1.96 6.90
CA TYR A 10 10.18 -1.62 8.21
C TYR A 10 10.40 -2.72 9.27
N ALA A 11 10.45 -3.99 8.87
CA ALA A 11 10.77 -5.10 9.77
C ALA A 11 12.19 -4.98 10.35
N LEU A 12 13.14 -4.51 9.53
CA LEU A 12 14.51 -4.25 9.98
C LEU A 12 14.60 -2.97 10.81
N ILE A 13 13.88 -1.92 10.42
CA ILE A 13 13.83 -0.66 11.16
C ILE A 13 13.32 -0.90 12.59
N ALA A 14 12.36 -1.82 12.77
CA ALA A 14 11.83 -2.19 14.08
C ALA A 14 12.87 -2.80 15.05
N LYS A 15 14.06 -3.19 14.57
CA LYS A 15 15.17 -3.68 15.42
C LYS A 15 16.07 -2.55 15.95
N LEU A 16 15.93 -1.32 15.44
CA LEU A 16 16.66 -0.15 15.95
C LEU A 16 16.03 0.36 17.25
N SER A 17 16.79 1.14 18.02
CA SER A 17 16.33 1.73 19.28
C SER A 17 16.80 3.18 19.45
N GLY A 18 16.02 3.99 20.16
CA GLY A 18 16.39 5.35 20.53
C GLY A 18 16.31 6.35 19.37
N THR A 19 17.29 7.26 19.27
CA THR A 19 17.29 8.36 18.29
C THR A 19 17.46 7.88 16.85
N SER A 20 18.25 6.82 16.62
CA SER A 20 18.43 6.24 15.29
C SER A 20 17.13 5.67 14.72
N LEU A 21 16.33 4.99 15.55
CA LEU A 21 15.00 4.52 15.19
C LEU A 21 14.11 5.69 14.75
N ALA A 22 14.05 6.75 15.55
CA ALA A 22 13.23 7.92 15.24
C ALA A 22 13.62 8.58 13.91
N ILE A 23 14.93 8.77 13.66
CA ILE A 23 15.42 9.38 12.42
C ILE A 23 15.06 8.51 11.21
N VAL A 24 15.39 7.21 11.26
CA VAL A 24 15.17 6.29 10.14
C VAL A 24 13.67 6.10 9.88
N LEU A 25 12.84 5.98 10.92
CA LEU A 25 11.38 5.89 10.76
C LEU A 25 10.78 7.14 10.12
N ASN A 26 11.23 8.34 10.50
CA ASN A 26 10.75 9.57 9.89
C ASN A 26 11.15 9.65 8.41
N CYS A 27 12.41 9.35 8.08
CA CYS A 27 12.87 9.28 6.69
C CYS A 27 12.07 8.27 5.87
N ALA A 28 11.87 7.05 6.40
CA ALA A 28 11.08 6.01 5.75
C ALA A 28 9.61 6.44 5.55
N SER A 29 9.02 7.12 6.55
CA SER A 29 7.65 7.62 6.48
C SER A 29 7.49 8.73 5.45
N LEU A 30 8.47 9.64 5.33
CA LEU A 30 8.51 10.65 4.28
C LEU A 30 8.56 10.01 2.89
N LEU A 31 9.47 9.05 2.68
CA LEU A 31 9.56 8.30 1.42
C LEU A 31 8.25 7.57 1.10
N LYS A 32 7.63 6.94 2.10
CA LYS A 32 6.36 6.23 1.94
C LYS A 32 5.24 7.19 1.50
N ASN A 33 5.18 8.38 2.07
CA ASN A 33 4.21 9.40 1.67
C ASN A 33 4.45 9.90 0.24
N ILE A 34 5.71 10.17 -0.14
CA ILE A 34 6.06 10.58 -1.51
C ILE A 34 5.62 9.51 -2.51
N PHE A 35 5.94 8.24 -2.25
CA PHE A 35 5.55 7.13 -3.12
C PHE A 35 4.04 6.96 -3.18
N SER A 36 3.33 7.08 -2.04
CA SER A 36 1.87 7.01 -2.00
C SER A 36 1.22 8.09 -2.87
N VAL A 37 1.65 9.34 -2.75
CA VAL A 37 1.14 10.45 -3.57
C VAL A 37 1.46 10.23 -5.05
N ALA A 38 2.66 9.75 -5.39
CA ALA A 38 3.03 9.45 -6.76
C ALA A 38 2.16 8.33 -7.38
N ILE A 39 1.91 7.24 -6.63
CA ILE A 39 1.06 6.12 -7.06
C ILE A 39 -0.37 6.60 -7.27
N ILE A 40 -0.96 7.31 -6.31
CA ILE A 40 -2.33 7.83 -6.40
C ILE A 40 -2.46 8.75 -7.61
N THR A 41 -1.53 9.69 -7.77
CA THR A 41 -1.52 10.61 -8.92
C THR A 41 -1.41 9.86 -10.25
N GLY A 42 -0.50 8.89 -10.34
CA GLY A 42 -0.35 8.04 -11.52
C GLY A 42 -1.64 7.27 -11.85
N LEU A 43 -2.31 6.70 -10.85
CA LEU A 43 -3.59 6.01 -11.03
C LEU A 43 -4.68 6.95 -11.53
N PHE A 44 -4.79 8.17 -11.00
CA PHE A 44 -5.75 9.16 -11.50
C PHE A 44 -5.50 9.53 -12.96
N ILE A 45 -4.24 9.69 -13.37
CA ILE A 45 -3.90 9.94 -14.79
C ILE A 45 -4.35 8.77 -15.67
N LEU A 46 -4.07 7.53 -15.23
CA LEU A 46 -4.45 6.32 -15.96
C LEU A 46 -5.98 6.19 -16.10
N LEU A 47 -6.73 6.45 -15.03
CA LEU A 47 -8.20 6.41 -15.04
C LEU A 47 -8.79 7.47 -15.98
N ASN A 48 -8.27 8.70 -15.93
CA ASN A 48 -8.72 9.77 -16.83
C ASN A 48 -8.39 9.50 -18.32
N ASN A 49 -7.32 8.77 -18.60
CA ASN A 49 -6.94 8.35 -19.95
C ASN A 49 -7.74 7.14 -20.45
N ALA A 50 -8.25 6.30 -19.54
CA ALA A 50 -9.04 5.12 -19.89
C ALA A 50 -10.49 5.47 -20.32
N VAL A 51 -11.02 6.60 -19.86
CA VAL A 51 -12.41 7.02 -20.10
C VAL A 51 -12.52 8.24 -21.03
N PRO A 52 -13.63 8.38 -21.78
CA PRO A 52 -13.92 9.61 -22.54
C PRO A 52 -14.05 10.83 -21.63
N GLN A 53 -13.71 12.01 -22.14
CA GLN A 53 -13.76 13.28 -21.39
C GLN A 53 -15.09 13.51 -20.68
N SER A 54 -16.21 13.20 -21.33
CA SER A 54 -17.57 13.38 -20.79
C SER A 54 -17.86 12.51 -19.55
N GLN A 55 -17.14 11.41 -19.38
CA GLN A 55 -17.33 10.45 -18.28
C GLN A 55 -16.27 10.55 -17.18
N ARG A 56 -15.28 11.45 -17.31
CA ARG A 56 -14.21 11.63 -16.30
C ARG A 56 -14.76 11.95 -14.92
N GLY A 57 -15.83 12.76 -14.84
CA GLY A 57 -16.49 13.08 -13.57
C GLY A 57 -17.05 11.85 -12.87
N ALA A 58 -17.77 11.00 -13.59
CA ALA A 58 -18.33 9.75 -13.05
C ALA A 58 -17.22 8.75 -12.67
N ALA A 59 -16.17 8.63 -13.50
CA ALA A 59 -15.03 7.75 -13.22
C ALA A 59 -14.25 8.18 -11.96
N ASN A 60 -13.96 9.48 -11.82
CA ASN A 60 -13.30 10.01 -10.63
C ASN A 60 -14.19 9.87 -9.39
N GLY A 61 -15.51 10.11 -9.51
CA GLY A 61 -16.47 9.90 -8.43
C GLY A 61 -16.49 8.45 -7.93
N LEU A 62 -16.60 7.47 -8.84
CA LEU A 62 -16.56 6.05 -8.50
C LEU A 62 -15.24 5.66 -7.84
N SER A 63 -14.12 6.17 -8.35
CA SER A 63 -12.79 5.91 -7.80
C SER A 63 -12.65 6.44 -6.37
N MET A 64 -13.16 7.65 -6.11
CA MET A 64 -13.18 8.25 -4.78
C MET A 64 -14.08 7.48 -3.82
N THR A 65 -15.25 7.01 -4.26
CA THR A 65 -16.13 6.15 -3.46
C THR A 65 -15.47 4.83 -3.11
N ALA A 66 -14.85 4.15 -4.08
CA ALA A 66 -14.12 2.91 -3.81
C ALA A 66 -12.98 3.14 -2.81
N MET A 67 -12.18 4.19 -3.01
CA MET A 67 -11.08 4.53 -2.12
C MET A 67 -11.57 4.86 -0.70
N SER A 68 -12.64 5.62 -0.54
CA SER A 68 -13.17 5.98 0.78
C SER A 68 -13.74 4.77 1.52
N LEU A 69 -14.39 3.84 0.80
CA LEU A 69 -14.83 2.57 1.38
C LEU A 69 -13.66 1.77 1.92
N PHE A 70 -12.59 1.58 1.13
CA PHE A 70 -11.40 0.89 1.62
C PHE A 70 -10.76 1.62 2.80
N LYS A 71 -10.66 2.95 2.77
CA LYS A 71 -10.15 3.73 3.92
C LYS A 71 -11.01 3.60 5.18
N ALA A 72 -12.32 3.38 5.04
CA ALA A 72 -13.21 3.20 6.18
C ALA A 72 -13.01 1.84 6.86
N PHE A 73 -12.77 0.79 6.07
CA PHE A 73 -12.61 -0.58 6.59
C PHE A 73 -11.16 -0.98 6.85
N ASP A 74 -10.18 -0.30 6.25
CA ASP A 74 -8.75 -0.58 6.40
C ASP A 74 -8.29 -0.59 7.87
N PRO A 75 -8.66 0.37 8.75
CA PRO A 75 -8.29 0.30 10.16
C PRO A 75 -8.84 -0.94 10.88
N ALA A 76 -10.06 -1.36 10.54
CA ALA A 76 -10.65 -2.55 11.14
C ALA A 76 -9.95 -3.83 10.66
N GLY A 77 -9.65 -3.93 9.36
CA GLY A 77 -8.90 -5.05 8.80
C GLY A 77 -7.47 -5.13 9.34
N GLY A 78 -6.75 -3.99 9.34
CA GLY A 78 -5.40 -3.88 9.89
C GLY A 78 -5.37 -4.18 11.40
N GLY A 79 -6.34 -3.68 12.15
CA GLY A 79 -6.50 -3.96 13.58
C GLY A 79 -6.77 -5.44 13.88
N ALA A 80 -7.62 -6.09 13.07
CA ALA A 80 -7.89 -7.53 13.20
C ALA A 80 -6.64 -8.37 12.91
N VAL A 81 -5.92 -8.07 11.82
CA VAL A 81 -4.65 -8.73 11.49
C VAL A 81 -3.62 -8.53 12.59
N PHE A 82 -3.49 -7.30 13.11
CA PHE A 82 -2.58 -6.99 14.20
C PHE A 82 -2.95 -7.73 15.49
N SER A 83 -4.22 -7.72 15.88
CA SER A 83 -4.70 -8.41 17.08
C SER A 83 -4.45 -9.93 16.99
N TRP A 84 -4.74 -10.52 15.84
CA TRP A 84 -4.42 -11.93 15.58
C TRP A 84 -2.91 -12.19 15.66
N SER A 85 -2.07 -11.31 15.11
CA SER A 85 -0.62 -11.49 15.13
C SER A 85 -0.05 -11.46 16.55
N GLN A 86 -0.60 -10.64 17.44
CA GLN A 86 -0.18 -10.58 18.85
C GLN A 86 -0.44 -11.90 19.61
N THR A 87 -1.39 -12.73 19.18
CA THR A 87 -1.61 -14.06 19.79
C THR A 87 -0.50 -15.08 19.47
N ARG A 88 0.40 -14.74 18.54
CA ARG A 88 1.44 -15.62 18.01
C ARG A 88 2.84 -15.11 18.34
N MET A 89 3.08 -14.63 19.56
CA MET A 89 4.43 -14.20 19.95
C MET A 89 5.38 -15.37 20.20
N ASP A 90 4.86 -16.53 20.62
CA ASP A 90 5.67 -17.68 21.04
C ASP A 90 6.04 -18.66 19.92
N VAL A 91 5.80 -18.30 18.65
CA VAL A 91 6.12 -19.16 17.50
C VAL A 91 7.49 -18.85 16.91
N SER A 92 8.20 -19.87 16.42
CA SER A 92 9.55 -19.72 15.85
C SER A 92 9.57 -19.11 14.44
N PHE A 93 8.44 -19.15 13.72
CA PHE A 93 8.32 -18.62 12.36
C PHE A 93 7.35 -17.43 12.31
N LEU A 94 7.88 -16.25 11.96
CA LEU A 94 7.17 -14.96 11.87
C LEU A 94 6.36 -14.60 13.13
N PRO A 95 7.02 -14.36 14.28
CA PRO A 95 6.35 -14.01 15.52
C PRO A 95 5.76 -12.59 15.50
N GLY A 96 4.57 -12.43 16.09
CA GLY A 96 4.00 -11.13 16.42
C GLY A 96 3.93 -10.15 15.23
N ASN A 97 4.72 -9.07 15.32
CA ASN A 97 4.72 -7.98 14.35
C ASN A 97 5.31 -8.36 12.99
N GLU A 98 6.22 -9.34 12.93
CA GLU A 98 6.83 -9.80 11.68
C GLU A 98 5.76 -10.37 10.73
N MET A 99 4.73 -11.03 11.29
CA MET A 99 3.60 -11.55 10.53
C MET A 99 2.78 -10.43 9.87
N VAL A 100 2.62 -9.29 10.55
CA VAL A 100 1.90 -8.12 10.00
C VAL A 100 2.67 -7.55 8.82
N PHE A 101 3.99 -7.32 8.97
CA PHE A 101 4.82 -6.84 7.88
C PHE A 101 4.84 -7.82 6.70
N PHE A 102 4.88 -9.13 6.95
CA PHE A 102 4.81 -10.13 5.90
C PHE A 102 3.50 -10.04 5.10
N ILE A 103 2.34 -9.98 5.78
CA ILE A 103 1.03 -9.85 5.11
C ILE A 103 0.99 -8.56 4.27
N LEU A 104 1.43 -7.44 4.83
CA LEU A 104 1.44 -6.17 4.11
C LEU A 104 2.34 -6.23 2.87
N ASN A 105 3.51 -6.89 2.95
CA ASN A 105 4.39 -7.10 1.81
C ASN A 105 3.75 -7.98 0.72
N VAL A 106 3.06 -9.06 1.11
CA VAL A 106 2.33 -9.92 0.16
C VAL A 106 1.24 -9.12 -0.55
N VAL A 107 0.44 -8.34 0.19
CA VAL A 107 -0.60 -7.48 -0.38
C VAL A 107 0.00 -6.47 -1.36
N GLU A 108 1.13 -5.85 -1.02
CA GLU A 108 1.78 -4.87 -1.88
C GLU A 108 2.38 -5.51 -3.15
N VAL A 109 2.95 -6.72 -3.05
CA VAL A 109 3.41 -7.48 -4.22
C VAL A 109 2.24 -7.85 -5.12
N ILE A 110 1.10 -8.29 -4.57
CA ILE A 110 -0.11 -8.55 -5.36
C ILE A 110 -0.58 -7.28 -6.06
N GLY A 111 -0.63 -6.15 -5.35
CA GLY A 111 -0.96 -4.84 -5.92
C GLY A 111 -0.01 -4.46 -7.06
N LEU A 112 1.29 -4.69 -6.90
CA LEU A 112 2.28 -4.49 -7.95
C LEU A 112 2.02 -5.41 -9.16
N LEU A 113 1.73 -6.69 -8.93
CA LEU A 113 1.40 -7.64 -10.00
C LEU A 113 0.19 -7.21 -10.82
N MET A 114 -0.83 -6.64 -10.16
CA MET A 114 -2.03 -6.09 -10.81
C MET A 114 -1.74 -4.86 -11.69
N THR A 115 -0.58 -4.20 -11.55
CA THR A 115 -0.21 -3.07 -12.43
C THR A 115 0.38 -3.50 -13.77
N PHE A 116 0.72 -4.77 -13.97
CA PHE A 116 1.28 -5.24 -15.24
C PHE A 116 0.20 -5.41 -16.32
N LYS A 117 0.64 -5.35 -17.58
CA LYS A 117 -0.17 -5.42 -18.81
C LYS A 117 -1.27 -6.51 -18.88
N PRO A 118 -1.17 -7.72 -18.29
CA PRO A 118 -2.31 -8.64 -18.29
C PRO A 118 -3.55 -8.07 -17.57
N PHE A 119 -3.37 -7.18 -16.60
CA PHE A 119 -4.44 -6.62 -15.78
C PHE A 119 -4.72 -5.15 -16.09
N LEU A 120 -3.67 -4.36 -16.34
CA LEU A 120 -3.79 -2.93 -16.63
C LEU A 120 -3.74 -2.70 -18.15
N ARG A 121 -4.91 -2.84 -18.81
CA ARG A 121 -5.06 -2.53 -20.24
C ARG A 121 -5.21 -1.03 -20.45
N LEU A 122 -4.19 -0.41 -21.01
CA LEU A 122 -4.28 0.96 -21.51
C LEU A 122 -5.12 0.98 -22.79
N ARG A 123 -6.12 1.87 -22.83
CA ARG A 123 -6.87 2.15 -24.05
C ARG A 123 -5.91 2.73 -25.09
N HIS A 124 -5.79 2.10 -26.25
CA HIS A 124 -5.09 2.68 -27.40
C HIS A 124 -5.86 3.93 -27.82
N GLN A 125 -5.23 5.09 -27.69
CA GLN A 125 -5.74 6.34 -28.26
C GLN A 125 -5.59 6.21 -29.78
N ARG A 126 -6.72 6.07 -30.50
CA ARG A 126 -6.82 6.44 -31.91
C ARG A 126 -7.37 7.85 -31.98
#